data_AF-A0A162LYU1-F1
#
_entry.id   AF-A0A162LYU1-F1
#
_cell.length_a   1.000
_cell.length_b   1.000
_cell.length_c   1.000
_cell.angle_alpha   90.00
_cell.angle_beta   90.00
_cell.angle_gamma   90.00
#
_symmetry.space_group_name_H-M   'P 1'
#
loop_
_entity.id
_entity.type
_entity.pdbx_description
1 polymer ?
#
loop_
_entity_poly.entity_id
_entity_poly.type
_entity_poly.pdbx_seq_one_letter_code
_entity_poly.pdbx_strand_id
1 'polypeptide(L)'
;MSSLSGLSAPQGWISYLVLTVIGLLVYAVVCSAFRFRRIGKTRAQYGFYDRASLGHMTNEQAHHIVKQLASLEAPTFFDLALRMALLRTFAIEDIAKLLVASSDLNRQQHAPKRYEDTAAIFTSFIKFAPNSEYLHKAVARMNYLHSPYQKNGRITNRDLLYVLWASMAEPIRFMRQYEWRELTDMEVAALGTLWKYIGDMMQIDYKAELGQDQWRDGIDFVEHVTEWAYRYEDVAMKRLPDAQKLVDVLLDLLLTSYPAVVRPMAYQGVLVLMGDRLGHAFSLPEPSIFYTALVHSLLFIRKSVVRYIMLPRLFTVEYLSDPDLQSGRLHNQHYLKEPWYTRVSLWTRWGPEALLVRATGGQIPGDGGKEMLPEGFLFTDLGPRPKMGKGIEDTQRWEQVVKTTVSPSACPFGMK
;
A
#
# COMPACT_ATOMS: atom_id res chain seq x y z
N MET A 1 -50.82 46.95 44.92
CA MET A 1 -51.05 45.87 43.93
C MET A 1 -50.75 46.45 42.54
N SER A 2 -49.50 46.40 42.12
CA SER A 2 -49.02 46.82 40.80
C SER A 2 -48.64 45.58 40.01
N SER A 3 -49.21 45.44 38.82
CA SER A 3 -49.22 44.24 37.99
C SER A 3 -47.82 43.78 37.55
N LEU A 4 -47.42 42.61 38.03
CA LEU A 4 -46.38 41.78 37.41
C LEU A 4 -47.02 41.04 36.24
N SER A 5 -47.06 41.66 35.07
CA SER A 5 -47.50 40.98 33.84
C SER A 5 -46.84 41.62 32.62
N GLY A 6 -45.85 40.94 32.05
CA GLY A 6 -45.35 41.30 30.73
C GLY A 6 -43.84 41.17 30.49
N LEU A 7 -43.20 40.12 31.00
CA LEU A 7 -41.97 39.60 30.38
C LEU A 7 -42.26 38.19 29.85
N SER A 8 -43.07 38.12 28.80
CA SER A 8 -43.12 36.93 27.98
C SER A 8 -41.82 36.86 27.18
N ALA A 9 -40.96 35.92 27.57
CA ALA A 9 -39.92 35.36 26.72
C ALA A 9 -40.48 35.15 25.29
N PRO A 10 -39.87 35.69 24.22
CA PRO A 10 -40.38 35.49 22.87
C PRO A 10 -40.47 34.00 22.54
N GLN A 11 -41.67 33.47 22.37
CA GLN A 11 -41.91 32.06 22.16
C GLN A 11 -41.49 31.67 20.72
N GLY A 12 -40.27 31.15 20.59
CA GLY A 12 -39.69 30.68 19.33
C GLY A 12 -38.17 30.47 19.40
N TRP A 13 -37.68 29.76 20.42
CA TRP A 13 -36.25 29.70 20.75
C TRP A 13 -35.55 28.41 20.31
N ILE A 14 -35.62 28.07 19.02
CA ILE A 14 -34.49 27.31 18.47
C ILE A 14 -33.48 28.36 18.06
N SER A 15 -32.49 28.60 18.92
CA SER A 15 -31.41 29.54 18.61
C SER A 15 -30.67 29.07 17.35
N TYR A 16 -30.14 30.01 16.55
CA TYR A 16 -29.32 29.66 15.37
C TYR A 16 -28.22 28.65 15.70
N LEU A 17 -27.65 28.73 16.92
CA LEU A 17 -26.70 27.76 17.44
C LEU A 17 -27.25 26.33 17.46
N VAL A 18 -28.48 26.13 17.95
CA VAL A 18 -29.13 24.81 17.98
C VAL A 18 -29.37 24.29 16.56
N LEU A 19 -29.85 25.14 15.64
CA LEU A 19 -30.02 24.75 14.24
C LEU A 19 -28.68 24.37 13.58
N THR A 20 -27.62 25.13 13.82
CA THR A 20 -26.28 24.84 13.30
C THR A 20 -25.75 23.51 13.84
N VAL A 21 -25.88 23.25 15.15
CA VAL A 21 -25.44 21.99 15.76
C VAL A 21 -26.23 20.80 15.19
N ILE A 22 -27.56 20.91 15.07
CA ILE A 22 -28.38 19.87 14.44
C ILE A 22 -27.96 19.65 12.99
N GLY A 23 -27.74 20.72 12.22
CA GLY A 23 -27.27 20.63 10.84
C GLY A 23 -25.94 19.89 10.71
N LEU A 24 -24.97 20.19 11.57
CA LEU A 24 -23.67 19.51 11.60
C LEU A 24 -23.79 18.03 11.98
N LEU A 25 -24.65 17.71 12.96
CA LEU A 25 -24.91 16.31 13.36
C LEU A 25 -25.57 15.52 12.24
N VAL A 26 -26.59 16.08 11.59
CA VAL A 26 -27.25 15.45 10.43
C VAL A 26 -26.25 15.23 9.30
N TYR A 27 -25.42 16.24 8.99
CA TYR A 27 -24.37 16.12 7.99
C TYR A 27 -23.37 15.00 8.31
N ALA A 28 -22.92 14.91 9.56
CA ALA A 28 -22.00 13.86 10.01
C ALA A 28 -22.62 12.46 9.91
N VAL A 29 -23.90 12.32 10.24
CA VAL A 29 -24.65 11.06 10.08
C VAL A 29 -24.76 10.69 8.59
N VAL A 30 -25.09 11.64 7.72
CA VAL A 30 -25.18 11.40 6.26
C VAL A 30 -23.83 10.99 5.67
N CYS A 31 -22.74 11.68 6.04
CA CYS A 31 -21.38 11.31 5.61
C CYS A 31 -21.04 9.90 6.05
N SER A 32 -21.28 9.57 7.32
CA SER A 32 -21.04 8.22 7.85
C SER A 32 -21.89 7.17 7.13
N ALA A 33 -23.18 7.42 6.91
CA ALA A 33 -24.08 6.50 6.22
C ALA A 33 -23.62 6.21 4.78
N PHE A 34 -23.23 7.24 4.03
CA PHE A 34 -22.74 7.07 2.65
C PHE A 34 -21.42 6.31 2.58
N ARG A 35 -20.55 6.42 3.59
CA ARG A 35 -19.31 5.62 3.67
C ARG A 35 -19.58 4.14 3.89
N PHE A 36 -20.49 3.79 4.80
CA PHE A 36 -20.86 2.38 5.01
C PHE A 36 -21.68 1.78 3.86
N ARG A 37 -22.34 2.62 3.05
CA ARG A 37 -23.14 2.15 1.90
C ARG A 37 -22.32 1.33 0.90
N ARG A 38 -21.06 1.69 0.62
CA ARG A 38 -20.22 0.95 -0.35
C ARG A 38 -19.95 -0.47 0.15
N ILE A 39 -19.57 -0.60 1.42
CA ILE A 39 -19.31 -1.89 2.07
C ILE A 39 -20.58 -2.76 2.04
N GLY A 40 -21.71 -2.19 2.45
CA GLY A 40 -23.00 -2.89 2.41
C GLY A 40 -23.37 -3.37 1.00
N LYS A 41 -23.13 -2.53 -0.02
CA LYS A 41 -23.36 -2.88 -1.42
C LYS A 41 -22.46 -4.04 -1.88
N THR A 42 -21.15 -3.96 -1.62
CA THR A 42 -20.20 -5.01 -2.03
C THR A 42 -20.49 -6.34 -1.30
N ARG A 43 -20.80 -6.28 0.00
CA ARG A 43 -21.21 -7.46 0.78
C ARG A 43 -22.47 -8.11 0.22
N ALA A 44 -23.48 -7.31 -0.12
CA ALA A 44 -24.73 -7.80 -0.69
C ALA A 44 -24.56 -8.35 -2.11
N GLN A 45 -23.72 -7.70 -2.93
CA GLN A 45 -23.43 -8.09 -4.31
C GLN A 45 -22.84 -9.50 -4.39
N TYR A 46 -21.95 -9.87 -3.45
CA TYR A 46 -21.28 -11.17 -3.46
C TYR A 46 -21.80 -12.18 -2.44
N GLY A 47 -22.71 -11.77 -1.55
CA GLY A 47 -23.30 -12.67 -0.56
C GLY A 47 -22.40 -12.99 0.64
N PHE A 48 -21.42 -12.14 0.94
CA PHE A 48 -20.43 -12.36 2.01
C PHE A 48 -20.96 -11.95 3.40
N TYR A 49 -22.03 -12.61 3.84
CA TYR A 49 -22.73 -12.26 5.08
C TYR A 49 -22.13 -12.89 6.35
N ASP A 50 -21.34 -13.95 6.23
CA ASP A 50 -20.78 -14.65 7.38
C ASP A 50 -19.42 -15.26 7.03
N ARG A 51 -18.75 -15.80 8.04
CA ARG A 51 -17.41 -16.37 7.85
C ARG A 51 -17.40 -17.54 6.86
N ALA A 52 -18.42 -18.41 6.88
CA ALA A 52 -18.50 -19.56 5.98
C ALA A 52 -18.61 -19.13 4.51
N SER A 53 -19.32 -18.02 4.25
CA SER A 53 -19.40 -17.46 2.91
C SER A 53 -18.06 -16.95 2.34
N LEU A 54 -17.05 -16.68 3.18
CA LEU A 54 -15.75 -16.19 2.70
C LEU A 54 -14.91 -17.31 2.07
N GLY A 55 -15.19 -18.58 2.39
CA GLY A 55 -14.46 -19.75 1.86
C GLY A 55 -14.67 -20.02 0.36
N HIS A 56 -15.62 -19.34 -0.29
CA HIS A 56 -15.85 -19.45 -1.74
C HIS A 56 -15.49 -18.16 -2.50
N MET A 57 -14.80 -17.21 -1.86
CA MET A 57 -14.37 -15.97 -2.50
C MET A 57 -13.37 -16.23 -3.63
N THR A 58 -13.73 -15.83 -4.86
CA THR A 58 -12.84 -15.99 -6.02
C THR A 58 -11.74 -14.92 -6.04
N ASN A 59 -10.66 -15.17 -6.78
CA ASN A 59 -9.58 -14.18 -6.93
C ASN A 59 -10.09 -12.87 -7.58
N GLU A 60 -11.04 -12.94 -8.51
CA GLU A 60 -11.68 -11.75 -9.11
C GLU A 60 -12.46 -10.92 -8.08
N GLN A 61 -13.24 -11.57 -7.22
CA GLN A 61 -14.00 -10.90 -6.16
C GLN A 61 -13.05 -10.28 -5.13
N ALA A 62 -12.02 -11.01 -4.71
CA ALA A 62 -11.00 -10.53 -3.80
C ALA A 62 -10.28 -9.29 -4.36
N HIS A 63 -9.80 -9.36 -5.60
CA HIS A 63 -9.20 -8.22 -6.29
C HIS A 63 -10.16 -7.02 -6.36
N HIS A 64 -11.43 -7.22 -6.72
CA HIS A 64 -12.40 -6.13 -6.78
C HIS A 64 -12.58 -5.44 -5.42
N ILE A 65 -12.73 -6.20 -4.34
CA ILE A 65 -12.86 -5.69 -2.98
C ILE A 65 -11.60 -4.90 -2.57
N VAL A 66 -10.41 -5.47 -2.76
CA VAL A 66 -9.14 -4.81 -2.41
C VAL A 66 -8.90 -3.56 -3.26
N LYS A 67 -9.19 -3.60 -4.56
CA LYS A 67 -9.08 -2.42 -5.44
C LYS A 67 -10.01 -1.30 -4.98
N GLN A 68 -11.24 -1.60 -4.58
CA GLN A 68 -12.15 -0.59 -4.02
C GLN A 68 -11.59 0.02 -2.73
N LEU A 69 -11.05 -0.81 -1.82
CA LEU A 69 -10.41 -0.36 -0.59
C LEU A 69 -9.22 0.59 -0.89
N ALA A 70 -8.33 0.16 -1.79
CA ALA A 70 -7.08 0.84 -2.11
C ALA A 70 -7.23 2.06 -3.03
N SER A 71 -8.33 2.22 -3.78
CA SER A 71 -8.52 3.34 -4.71
C SER A 71 -9.61 4.33 -4.27
N LEU A 72 -10.57 3.91 -3.44
CA LEU A 72 -11.71 4.74 -3.06
C LEU A 72 -11.81 4.99 -1.55
N GLU A 73 -11.63 3.96 -0.73
CA GLU A 73 -11.83 4.07 0.72
C GLU A 73 -10.63 4.73 1.40
N ALA A 74 -9.44 4.13 1.27
CA ALA A 74 -8.24 4.52 2.01
C ALA A 74 -6.96 4.57 1.15
N PRO A 75 -6.96 5.22 -0.04
CA PRO A 75 -5.84 5.14 -0.98
C PRO A 75 -4.50 5.60 -0.42
N THR A 76 -4.49 6.65 0.40
CA THR A 76 -3.26 7.19 0.98
C THR A 76 -2.68 6.27 2.06
N PHE A 77 -3.52 5.72 2.94
CA PHE A 77 -3.05 4.85 4.03
C PHE A 77 -2.84 3.42 3.59
N PHE A 78 -3.53 2.96 2.54
CA PHE A 78 -3.24 1.68 1.90
C PHE A 78 -1.85 1.70 1.24
N ASP A 79 -1.55 2.75 0.46
CA ASP A 79 -0.22 2.98 -0.10
C ASP A 79 0.85 3.11 0.99
N LEU A 80 0.63 3.96 2.01
CA LEU A 80 1.56 4.11 3.13
C LEU A 80 1.80 2.80 3.88
N ALA A 81 0.77 1.97 4.07
CA ALA A 81 0.90 0.66 4.71
C ALA A 81 1.78 -0.29 3.89
N LEU A 82 1.63 -0.32 2.57
CA LEU A 82 2.50 -1.13 1.70
C LEU A 82 3.95 -0.63 1.69
N ARG A 83 4.16 0.69 1.81
CA ARG A 83 5.51 1.24 2.01
C ARG A 83 6.11 0.80 3.33
N MET A 84 5.31 0.74 4.40
CA MET A 84 5.74 0.18 5.66
C MET A 84 5.97 -1.33 5.61
N ALA A 85 5.17 -2.08 4.83
CA ALA A 85 5.43 -3.50 4.59
C ALA A 85 6.83 -3.71 4.01
N LEU A 86 7.17 -2.95 2.96
CA LEU A 86 8.51 -3.01 2.35
C LEU A 86 9.60 -2.65 3.35
N LEU A 87 9.43 -1.54 4.09
CA LEU A 87 10.41 -1.12 5.08
C LEU A 87 10.61 -2.19 6.16
N ARG A 88 9.55 -2.82 6.65
CA ARG A 88 9.62 -3.91 7.63
C ARG A 88 10.54 -5.05 7.17
N THR A 89 10.52 -5.39 5.89
CA THR A 89 11.39 -6.45 5.33
C THR A 89 12.87 -6.15 5.41
N PHE A 90 13.27 -4.87 5.47
CA PHE A 90 14.69 -4.50 5.54
C PHE A 90 15.32 -4.80 6.90
N ALA A 91 14.50 -5.15 7.90
CA ALA A 91 14.98 -5.56 9.22
C ALA A 91 15.22 -7.07 9.34
N ILE A 92 14.86 -7.87 8.32
CA ILE A 92 15.15 -9.31 8.28
C ILE A 92 16.59 -9.51 7.78
N GLU A 93 17.39 -10.24 8.56
CA GLU A 93 18.85 -10.38 8.36
C GLU A 93 19.26 -10.73 6.93
N ASP A 94 18.68 -11.79 6.35
CA ASP A 94 19.05 -12.27 5.02
C ASP A 94 18.65 -11.28 3.92
N ILE A 95 17.46 -10.68 4.05
CA ILE A 95 16.96 -9.63 3.14
C ILE A 95 17.87 -8.40 3.22
N ALA A 96 18.20 -7.92 4.43
CA ALA A 96 19.03 -6.73 4.62
C ALA A 96 20.42 -6.91 3.98
N LYS A 97 21.09 -8.04 4.27
CA LYS A 97 22.42 -8.36 3.73
C LYS A 97 22.38 -8.45 2.21
N LEU A 98 21.36 -9.09 1.63
CA LEU A 98 21.22 -9.17 0.18
C LEU A 98 21.03 -7.79 -0.43
N LEU A 99 20.11 -6.98 0.10
CA LEU A 99 19.83 -5.64 -0.42
C LEU A 99 21.06 -4.74 -0.33
N VAL A 100 21.82 -4.78 0.76
CA VAL A 100 23.08 -4.03 0.87
C VAL A 100 24.14 -4.55 -0.09
N ALA A 101 24.19 -5.85 -0.39
CA ALA A 101 25.18 -6.41 -1.29
C ALA A 101 24.89 -6.11 -2.77
N SER A 102 23.61 -6.09 -3.19
CA SER A 102 23.27 -6.12 -4.62
C SER A 102 22.16 -5.16 -5.08
N SER A 103 21.42 -4.51 -4.18
CA SER A 103 20.30 -3.64 -4.54
C SER A 103 20.75 -2.20 -4.76
N ASP A 104 20.13 -1.52 -5.72
CA ASP A 104 20.23 -0.07 -5.89
C ASP A 104 19.64 0.72 -4.70
N LEU A 105 18.90 0.07 -3.79
CA LEU A 105 18.42 0.67 -2.52
C LEU A 105 19.56 1.06 -1.57
N ASN A 106 20.77 0.52 -1.74
CA ASN A 106 21.91 0.83 -0.86
C ASN A 106 22.65 2.13 -1.24
N ARG A 107 22.24 2.80 -2.34
CA ARG A 107 22.86 3.99 -2.92
C ARG A 107 21.81 5.09 -3.05
N GLN A 108 22.03 6.23 -2.40
CA GLN A 108 21.11 7.37 -2.42
C GLN A 108 20.76 7.83 -3.84
N GLN A 109 21.74 7.86 -4.77
CA GLN A 109 21.48 8.28 -6.14
C GLN A 109 20.67 7.29 -7.01
N HIS A 110 20.54 6.03 -6.60
CA HIS A 110 19.80 5.01 -7.37
C HIS A 110 18.51 4.56 -6.67
N ALA A 111 18.39 4.82 -5.36
CA ALA A 111 17.23 4.49 -4.56
C ALA A 111 15.90 5.04 -5.11
N PRO A 112 15.80 6.28 -5.65
CA PRO A 112 14.55 6.80 -6.20
C PRO A 112 13.98 5.91 -7.32
N LYS A 113 14.79 5.59 -8.34
CA LYS A 113 14.35 4.68 -9.41
C LYS A 113 13.94 3.33 -8.85
N ARG A 114 14.78 2.74 -8.00
CA ARG A 114 14.53 1.41 -7.42
C ARG A 114 13.24 1.38 -6.60
N TYR A 115 12.89 2.48 -5.95
CA TYR A 115 11.63 2.67 -5.24
C TYR A 115 10.45 2.72 -6.21
N GLU A 116 10.53 3.54 -7.26
CA GLU A 116 9.50 3.64 -8.30
C GLU A 116 9.28 2.30 -9.04
N ASP A 117 10.35 1.53 -9.28
CA ASP A 117 10.26 0.16 -9.84
C ASP A 117 9.44 -0.77 -8.94
N THR A 118 9.66 -0.75 -7.62
CA THR A 118 8.84 -1.54 -6.67
C THR A 118 7.40 -1.06 -6.67
N ALA A 119 7.19 0.26 -6.60
CA ALA A 119 5.87 0.84 -6.54
C ALA A 119 5.02 0.49 -7.78
N ALA A 120 5.63 0.48 -8.97
CA ALA A 120 4.98 0.07 -10.21
C ALA A 120 4.54 -1.41 -10.17
N ILE A 121 5.38 -2.31 -9.66
CA ILE A 121 5.04 -3.73 -9.50
C ILE A 121 3.89 -3.91 -8.49
N PHE A 122 4.01 -3.32 -7.29
CA PHE A 122 2.99 -3.44 -6.24
C PHE A 122 1.65 -2.83 -6.67
N THR A 123 1.68 -1.67 -7.32
CA THR A 123 0.46 -1.04 -7.83
C THR A 123 -0.21 -1.91 -8.89
N SER A 124 0.57 -2.64 -9.70
CA SER A 124 0.02 -3.56 -10.70
C SER A 124 -0.80 -4.69 -10.08
N PHE A 125 -0.41 -5.20 -8.89
CA PHE A 125 -1.17 -6.24 -8.18
C PHE A 125 -2.56 -5.77 -7.73
N ILE A 126 -2.73 -4.46 -7.51
CA ILE A 126 -3.98 -3.85 -7.05
C ILE A 126 -4.80 -3.27 -8.21
N LYS A 127 -4.14 -2.79 -9.27
CA LYS A 127 -4.80 -2.13 -10.39
C LYS A 127 -5.42 -3.13 -11.36
N PHE A 128 -4.69 -4.18 -11.72
CA PHE A 128 -5.04 -5.08 -12.81
C PHE A 128 -5.80 -6.30 -12.32
N ALA A 129 -6.93 -6.58 -12.96
CA ALA A 129 -7.75 -7.74 -12.66
C ALA A 129 -6.94 -9.05 -12.83
N PRO A 130 -7.31 -10.13 -12.12
CA PRO A 130 -6.60 -11.41 -12.16
C PRO A 130 -6.33 -11.97 -13.57
N ASN A 131 -7.27 -11.81 -14.50
CA ASN A 131 -7.10 -12.29 -15.89
C ASN A 131 -6.31 -11.33 -16.80
N SER A 132 -5.83 -10.20 -16.29
CA SER A 132 -5.14 -9.19 -17.08
C SER A 132 -3.73 -9.63 -17.48
N GLU A 133 -3.39 -9.45 -18.75
CA GLU A 133 -2.00 -9.64 -19.21
C GLU A 133 -1.01 -8.72 -18.48
N TYR A 134 -1.44 -7.56 -18.01
CA TYR A 134 -0.56 -6.60 -17.31
C TYR A 134 -0.22 -7.07 -15.91
N LEU A 135 -1.18 -7.69 -15.20
CA LEU A 135 -0.89 -8.37 -13.93
C LEU A 135 0.15 -9.48 -14.14
N HIS A 136 -0.09 -10.34 -15.13
CA HIS A 136 0.81 -11.46 -15.41
C HIS A 136 2.23 -10.99 -15.79
N LYS A 137 2.35 -9.94 -16.60
CA LYS A 137 3.64 -9.33 -16.95
C LYS A 137 4.35 -8.72 -15.73
N ALA A 138 3.62 -8.11 -14.80
CA ALA A 138 4.19 -7.58 -13.55
C ALA A 138 4.79 -8.70 -12.69
N VAL A 139 4.01 -9.76 -12.44
CA VAL A 139 4.45 -10.93 -11.64
C VAL A 139 5.60 -11.64 -12.35
N ALA A 140 5.51 -11.85 -13.67
CA ALA A 140 6.55 -12.48 -14.45
C ALA A 140 7.87 -11.69 -14.41
N ARG A 141 7.80 -10.36 -14.50
CA ARG A 141 8.98 -9.50 -14.38
C ARG A 141 9.63 -9.62 -12.99
N MET A 142 8.81 -9.62 -11.94
CA MET A 142 9.30 -9.81 -10.58
C MET A 142 9.98 -11.18 -10.42
N ASN A 143 9.34 -12.26 -10.88
CA ASN A 143 9.91 -13.61 -10.82
C ASN A 143 11.23 -13.70 -11.62
N TYR A 144 11.31 -13.08 -12.79
CA TYR A 144 12.55 -12.97 -13.56
C TYR A 144 13.66 -12.28 -12.76
N LEU A 145 13.37 -11.14 -12.12
CA LEU A 145 14.35 -10.39 -11.34
C LEU A 145 14.80 -11.14 -10.08
N HIS A 146 13.92 -11.93 -9.46
CA HIS A 146 14.24 -12.75 -8.29
C HIS A 146 14.94 -14.06 -8.64
N SER A 147 14.70 -14.64 -9.82
CA SER A 147 15.15 -15.99 -10.19
C SER A 147 16.65 -16.24 -9.99
N PRO A 148 17.58 -15.34 -10.40
CA PRO A 148 19.01 -15.56 -10.17
C PRO A 148 19.39 -15.68 -8.69
N TYR A 149 18.68 -14.97 -7.81
CA TYR A 149 18.92 -14.99 -6.37
C TYR A 149 18.25 -16.17 -5.67
N GLN A 150 17.14 -16.66 -6.20
CA GLN A 150 16.54 -17.92 -5.73
C GLN A 150 17.43 -19.12 -6.10
N LYS A 151 17.92 -19.16 -7.35
CA LYS A 151 18.79 -20.24 -7.86
C LYS A 151 20.10 -20.40 -7.09
N ASN A 152 20.61 -19.32 -6.48
CA ASN A 152 21.82 -19.36 -5.65
C ASN A 152 21.53 -19.30 -4.14
N GLY A 153 20.27 -19.51 -3.73
CA GLY A 153 19.87 -19.62 -2.33
C GLY A 153 19.93 -18.31 -1.53
N ARG A 154 20.02 -17.15 -2.20
CA ARG A 154 20.09 -15.84 -1.53
C ARG A 154 18.72 -15.19 -1.31
N ILE A 155 17.70 -15.61 -2.07
CA ILE A 155 16.29 -15.38 -1.74
C ILE A 155 15.71 -16.74 -1.42
N THR A 156 15.34 -16.97 -0.17
CA THR A 156 14.77 -18.23 0.30
C THR A 156 13.24 -18.21 0.21
N ASN A 157 12.62 -19.38 0.33
CA ASN A 157 11.16 -19.50 0.37
C ASN A 157 10.56 -18.77 1.61
N ARG A 158 11.27 -18.77 2.74
CA ARG A 158 10.94 -17.96 3.93
C ARG A 158 10.96 -16.47 3.66
N ASP A 159 11.94 -15.97 2.91
CA ASP A 159 11.99 -14.55 2.57
C ASP A 159 10.79 -14.14 1.71
N LEU A 160 10.42 -14.96 0.73
CA LEU A 160 9.23 -14.74 -0.10
C LEU A 160 7.95 -14.74 0.74
N LEU A 161 7.78 -15.74 1.60
CA LEU A 161 6.60 -15.84 2.48
C LEU A 161 6.52 -14.67 3.47
N TYR A 162 7.64 -14.20 3.99
CA TYR A 162 7.68 -13.05 4.90
C TYR A 162 7.31 -11.74 4.20
N VAL A 163 7.83 -11.49 2.99
CA VAL A 163 7.45 -10.31 2.19
C VAL A 163 5.96 -10.36 1.85
N LEU A 164 5.44 -11.55 1.50
CA LEU A 164 4.01 -11.77 1.24
C LEU A 164 3.17 -11.40 2.47
N TRP A 165 3.57 -11.91 3.64
CA TRP A 165 2.92 -11.62 4.90
C TRP A 165 2.90 -10.13 5.23
N ALA A 166 4.04 -9.45 5.15
CA ALA A 166 4.11 -8.02 5.46
C ALA A 166 3.14 -7.23 4.56
N SER A 167 3.02 -7.62 3.29
CA SER A 167 2.16 -6.96 2.30
C SER A 167 0.66 -7.10 2.58
N MET A 168 0.23 -8.14 3.30
CA MET A 168 -1.14 -8.28 3.77
C MET A 168 -1.36 -7.72 5.19
N ALA A 169 -0.41 -7.97 6.10
CA ALA A 169 -0.55 -7.63 7.52
C ALA A 169 -0.45 -6.13 7.79
N GLU A 170 0.43 -5.40 7.12
CA GLU A 170 0.58 -3.96 7.35
C GLU A 170 -0.67 -3.18 6.90
N PRO A 171 -1.30 -3.43 5.73
CA PRO A 171 -2.59 -2.83 5.41
C PRO A 171 -3.66 -3.12 6.48
N ILE A 172 -3.79 -4.35 6.97
CA ILE A 172 -4.76 -4.69 8.03
C ILE A 172 -4.48 -3.86 9.29
N ARG A 173 -3.21 -3.82 9.73
CA ARG A 173 -2.77 -3.06 10.91
C ARG A 173 -3.05 -1.56 10.77
N PHE A 174 -2.66 -0.98 9.63
CA PHE A 174 -2.83 0.45 9.35
C PHE A 174 -4.29 0.87 9.32
N MET A 175 -5.15 0.05 8.71
CA MET A 175 -6.58 0.35 8.63
C MET A 175 -7.20 0.35 10.02
N ARG A 176 -6.84 -0.64 10.85
CA ARG A 176 -7.28 -0.72 12.26
C ARG A 176 -6.81 0.46 13.10
N GLN A 177 -5.55 0.87 12.96
CA GLN A 177 -4.96 1.88 13.85
C GLN A 177 -5.23 3.31 13.40
N TYR A 178 -5.18 3.58 12.11
CA TYR A 178 -5.03 4.95 11.59
C TYR A 178 -6.11 5.40 10.59
N GLU A 179 -6.94 4.48 10.10
CA GLU A 179 -8.06 4.86 9.25
C GLU A 179 -9.37 5.03 10.02
N TRP A 180 -10.36 5.57 9.32
CA TRP A 180 -11.67 5.92 9.89
C TRP A 180 -12.50 4.71 10.36
N ARG A 181 -12.07 3.49 10.01
CA ARG A 181 -12.57 2.21 10.52
C ARG A 181 -11.53 1.09 10.31
N GLU A 182 -11.71 0.02 11.07
CA GLU A 182 -11.09 -1.27 10.80
C GLU A 182 -11.69 -1.93 9.54
N LEU A 183 -10.93 -2.86 8.96
CA LEU A 183 -11.41 -3.70 7.86
C LEU A 183 -12.47 -4.67 8.36
N THR A 184 -13.45 -4.94 7.50
CA THR A 184 -14.43 -6.01 7.75
C THR A 184 -13.80 -7.37 7.47
N ASP A 185 -14.37 -8.45 8.01
CA ASP A 185 -13.95 -9.83 7.69
C ASP A 185 -13.88 -10.08 6.18
N MET A 186 -14.86 -9.59 5.42
CA MET A 186 -14.86 -9.68 3.95
C MET A 186 -13.61 -9.04 3.33
N GLU A 187 -13.16 -7.89 3.83
CA GLU A 187 -11.99 -7.19 3.30
C GLU A 187 -10.67 -7.83 3.75
N VAL A 188 -10.62 -8.37 4.98
CA VAL A 188 -9.46 -9.14 5.46
C VAL A 188 -9.32 -10.43 4.66
N ALA A 189 -10.43 -11.16 4.43
CA ALA A 189 -10.44 -12.33 3.56
C ALA A 189 -10.00 -11.98 2.14
N ALA A 190 -10.51 -10.87 1.58
CA ALA A 190 -10.11 -10.43 0.25
C ALA A 190 -8.62 -10.09 0.14
N LEU A 191 -8.03 -9.45 1.16
CA LEU A 191 -6.58 -9.23 1.21
C LEU A 191 -5.81 -10.56 1.27
N GLY A 192 -6.22 -11.49 2.12
CA GLY A 192 -5.60 -12.82 2.22
C GLY A 192 -5.68 -13.59 0.91
N THR A 193 -6.85 -13.62 0.27
CA THR A 193 -7.08 -14.25 -1.03
C THR A 193 -6.24 -13.62 -2.13
N LEU A 194 -6.19 -12.28 -2.22
CA LEU A 194 -5.40 -11.59 -3.23
C LEU A 194 -3.91 -11.90 -3.07
N TRP A 195 -3.37 -11.79 -1.86
CA TRP A 195 -1.95 -12.04 -1.64
C TRP A 195 -1.61 -13.52 -1.80
N LYS A 196 -2.48 -14.45 -1.39
CA LYS A 196 -2.30 -15.86 -1.73
C LYS A 196 -2.24 -16.08 -3.24
N TYR A 197 -3.12 -15.44 -4.01
CA TYR A 197 -3.11 -15.52 -5.49
C TYR A 197 -1.78 -15.04 -6.09
N ILE A 198 -1.25 -13.91 -5.61
CA ILE A 198 0.09 -13.44 -6.00
C ILE A 198 1.17 -14.45 -5.58
N GLY A 199 1.13 -14.95 -4.34
CA GLY A 199 2.10 -15.90 -3.79
C GLY A 199 2.12 -17.25 -4.51
N ASP A 200 0.95 -17.73 -4.96
CA ASP A 200 0.84 -18.93 -5.80
C ASP A 200 1.55 -18.71 -7.15
N MET A 201 1.35 -17.55 -7.80
CA MET A 201 2.06 -17.19 -9.04
C MET A 201 3.57 -16.93 -8.84
N MET A 202 3.98 -16.63 -7.61
CA MET A 202 5.38 -16.57 -7.19
C MET A 202 5.98 -17.95 -6.87
N GLN A 203 5.17 -19.00 -6.88
CA GLN A 203 5.55 -20.38 -6.55
C GLN A 203 6.08 -20.53 -5.11
N ILE A 204 5.50 -19.80 -4.16
CA ILE A 204 5.81 -19.96 -2.73
C ILE A 204 5.34 -21.37 -2.29
N ASP A 205 6.27 -22.15 -1.74
CA ASP A 205 5.96 -23.47 -1.19
C ASP A 205 5.45 -23.33 0.25
N TYR A 206 4.13 -23.21 0.39
CA TYR A 206 3.52 -23.07 1.71
C TYR A 206 3.65 -24.33 2.55
N LYS A 207 3.61 -25.52 1.93
CA LYS A 207 3.70 -26.79 2.69
C LYS A 207 5.06 -26.91 3.35
N ALA A 208 6.12 -26.49 2.69
CA ALA A 208 7.47 -26.49 3.24
C ALA A 208 7.62 -25.58 4.47
N GLU A 209 6.96 -24.41 4.51
CA GLU A 209 7.13 -23.44 5.61
C GLU A 209 6.07 -23.54 6.70
N LEU A 210 4.83 -23.86 6.31
CA LEU A 210 3.65 -23.84 7.17
C LEU A 210 3.15 -25.25 7.52
N GLY A 211 3.71 -26.30 6.90
CA GLY A 211 3.29 -27.68 7.13
C GLY A 211 1.95 -28.06 6.46
N GLN A 212 1.28 -27.12 5.80
CA GLN A 212 0.03 -27.32 5.08
C GLN A 212 -0.08 -26.37 3.88
N ASP A 213 -0.96 -26.70 2.95
CA ASP A 213 -1.23 -25.93 1.72
C ASP A 213 -2.72 -25.67 1.50
N GLN A 214 -3.56 -25.90 2.51
CA GLN A 214 -5.00 -25.70 2.50
C GLN A 214 -5.44 -24.90 3.74
N TRP A 215 -6.42 -24.02 3.54
CA TRP A 215 -7.05 -23.19 4.57
C TRP A 215 -8.54 -23.04 4.27
N ARG A 216 -9.32 -22.69 5.29
CA ARG A 216 -10.79 -22.55 5.15
C ARG A 216 -11.19 -21.34 4.31
N ASP A 217 -10.45 -20.24 4.45
CA ASP A 217 -10.71 -18.97 3.79
C ASP A 217 -9.49 -18.04 3.89
N GLY A 218 -9.58 -16.85 3.29
CA GLY A 218 -8.49 -15.88 3.28
C GLY A 218 -8.07 -15.36 4.66
N ILE A 219 -8.97 -15.33 5.66
CA ILE A 219 -8.59 -14.90 7.01
C ILE A 219 -7.84 -16.02 7.72
N ASP A 220 -8.26 -17.28 7.58
CA ASP A 220 -7.57 -18.45 8.15
C ASP A 220 -6.13 -18.55 7.62
N PHE A 221 -5.94 -18.24 6.32
CA PHE A 221 -4.61 -18.08 5.72
C PHE A 221 -3.81 -16.92 6.34
N VAL A 222 -4.40 -15.73 6.45
CA VAL A 222 -3.75 -14.56 7.06
C VAL A 222 -3.30 -14.84 8.50
N GLU A 223 -4.18 -15.45 9.30
CA GLU A 223 -3.91 -15.80 10.70
C GLU A 223 -2.75 -16.79 10.81
N HIS A 224 -2.78 -17.88 10.05
CA HIS A 224 -1.73 -18.90 10.10
C HIS A 224 -0.36 -18.34 9.65
N VAL A 225 -0.32 -17.61 8.53
CA VAL A 225 0.93 -16.99 8.06
C VAL A 225 1.42 -15.92 9.05
N THR A 226 0.52 -15.21 9.73
CA THR A 226 0.89 -14.22 10.75
C THR A 226 1.54 -14.86 11.97
N GLU A 227 1.00 -15.98 12.45
CA GLU A 227 1.64 -16.73 13.54
C GLU A 227 3.04 -17.22 13.14
N TRP A 228 3.18 -17.76 11.92
CA TRP A 228 4.48 -18.13 11.37
C TRP A 228 5.44 -16.93 11.30
N ALA A 229 4.98 -15.79 10.79
CA ALA A 229 5.80 -14.61 10.60
C ALA A 229 6.30 -14.03 11.93
N TYR A 230 5.48 -13.99 12.98
CA TYR A 230 5.93 -13.53 14.30
C TYR A 230 7.05 -14.41 14.86
N ARG A 231 6.92 -15.74 14.75
CA ARG A 231 8.01 -16.67 15.13
C ARG A 231 9.26 -16.46 14.28
N TYR A 232 9.09 -16.19 12.98
CA TYR A 232 10.22 -15.89 12.10
C TYR A 232 10.91 -14.58 12.48
N GLU A 233 10.17 -13.52 12.82
CA GLU A 233 10.74 -12.26 13.27
C GLU A 233 11.54 -12.40 14.56
N ASP A 234 11.10 -13.26 15.49
CA ASP A 234 11.80 -13.47 16.77
C ASP A 234 13.23 -13.99 16.57
N VAL A 235 13.51 -14.67 15.45
CA VAL A 235 14.84 -15.21 15.13
C VAL A 235 15.58 -14.45 14.03
N ALA A 236 14.86 -13.87 13.06
CA ALA A 236 15.43 -13.31 11.85
C ALA A 236 15.45 -11.76 11.84
N MET A 237 14.60 -11.09 12.62
CA MET A 237 14.62 -9.64 12.73
C MET A 237 15.74 -9.23 13.68
N LYS A 238 16.79 -8.59 13.17
CA LYS A 238 18.00 -8.28 13.94
C LYS A 238 18.43 -6.85 13.77
N ARG A 239 19.02 -6.32 14.84
CA ARG A 239 19.73 -5.05 14.81
C ARG A 239 21.07 -5.22 14.08
N LEU A 240 21.15 -4.73 12.84
CA LEU A 240 22.30 -4.93 11.95
C LEU A 240 22.73 -3.62 11.28
N PRO A 241 24.03 -3.42 11.02
CA PRO A 241 24.52 -2.28 10.24
C PRO A 241 23.91 -2.22 8.83
N ASP A 242 23.65 -3.37 8.21
CA ASP A 242 23.03 -3.46 6.89
C ASP A 242 21.59 -2.91 6.90
N ALA A 243 20.80 -3.30 7.90
CA ALA A 243 19.44 -2.80 8.08
C ALA A 243 19.42 -1.29 8.37
N GLN A 244 20.32 -0.82 9.23
CA GLN A 244 20.48 0.61 9.53
C GLN A 244 20.80 1.40 8.25
N LYS A 245 21.78 0.95 7.46
CA LYS A 245 22.15 1.60 6.19
C LYS A 245 20.98 1.71 5.22
N LEU A 246 20.18 0.66 5.09
CA LEU A 246 19.01 0.68 4.19
C LEU A 246 17.96 1.68 4.65
N VAL A 247 17.66 1.72 5.95
CA VAL A 247 16.69 2.68 6.47
C VAL A 247 17.20 4.11 6.36
N ASP A 248 18.50 4.36 6.53
CA ASP A 248 19.08 5.70 6.39
C ASP A 248 18.90 6.23 4.97
N VAL A 249 19.15 5.39 3.95
CA VAL A 249 18.93 5.75 2.55
C VAL A 249 17.44 5.98 2.27
N LEU A 250 16.55 5.15 2.82
CA LEU A 250 15.11 5.30 2.59
C LEU A 250 14.52 6.50 3.34
N LEU A 251 14.98 6.79 4.55
CA LEU A 251 14.59 7.99 5.31
C LEU A 251 15.07 9.24 4.59
N ASP A 252 16.31 9.25 4.07
CA ASP A 252 16.77 10.36 3.23
C ASP A 252 15.86 10.54 2.01
N LEU A 253 15.58 9.46 1.27
CA LEU A 253 14.66 9.47 0.13
C LEU A 253 13.30 10.06 0.50
N LEU A 254 12.65 9.52 1.54
CA LEU A 254 11.33 9.93 2.00
C LEU A 254 11.30 11.38 2.49
N LEU A 255 12.26 11.80 3.31
CA LEU A 255 12.27 13.14 3.91
C LEU A 255 12.64 14.21 2.89
N THR A 256 13.59 13.93 2.00
CA THR A 256 14.03 14.91 0.99
C THR A 256 13.02 15.14 -0.12
N SER A 257 12.04 14.23 -0.30
CA SER A 257 10.85 14.45 -1.13
C SER A 257 9.95 15.59 -0.65
N TYR A 258 10.10 16.03 0.61
CA TYR A 258 9.29 17.08 1.18
C TYR A 258 10.12 18.35 1.47
N PRO A 259 9.46 19.53 1.55
CA PRO A 259 10.11 20.78 1.91
C PRO A 259 10.88 20.67 3.23
N ALA A 260 12.06 21.29 3.32
CA ALA A 260 12.93 21.21 4.50
C ALA A 260 12.21 21.52 5.82
N VAL A 261 11.26 22.46 5.80
CA VAL A 261 10.48 22.89 6.97
C VAL A 261 9.60 21.79 7.58
N VAL A 262 9.12 20.83 6.78
CA VAL A 262 8.26 19.75 7.28
C VAL A 262 9.04 18.49 7.67
N ARG A 263 10.31 18.37 7.26
CA ARG A 263 11.13 17.16 7.47
C ARG A 263 11.26 16.74 8.93
N PRO A 264 11.50 17.64 9.90
CA PRO A 264 11.60 17.23 11.30
C PRO A 264 10.32 16.56 11.82
N MET A 265 9.16 17.12 11.47
CA MET A 265 7.87 16.53 11.86
C MET A 265 7.57 15.23 11.10
N ALA A 266 7.89 15.17 9.80
CA ALA A 266 7.75 13.96 9.00
C ALA A 266 8.61 12.82 9.55
N TYR A 267 9.84 13.11 9.99
CA TYR A 267 10.73 12.13 10.60
C TYR A 267 10.12 11.54 11.88
N GLN A 268 9.60 12.39 12.77
CA GLN A 268 8.88 11.92 13.97
C GLN A 268 7.66 11.07 13.62
N GLY A 269 6.92 11.46 12.57
CA GLY A 269 5.81 10.66 12.04
C GLY A 269 6.24 9.27 11.59
N VAL A 270 7.35 9.15 10.87
CA VAL A 270 7.89 7.85 10.43
C VAL A 270 8.28 6.99 11.64
N LEU A 271 9.00 7.55 12.62
CA LEU A 271 9.39 6.83 13.83
C LEU A 271 8.17 6.26 14.58
N VAL A 272 7.13 7.07 14.75
CA VAL A 272 5.89 6.65 15.42
C VAL A 272 5.16 5.56 14.64
N LEU A 273 5.04 5.69 13.31
CA LEU A 273 4.33 4.71 12.48
C LEU A 273 5.07 3.37 12.37
N MET A 274 6.40 3.42 12.42
CA MET A 274 7.31 2.27 12.39
C MET A 274 7.20 1.44 13.68
N GLY A 275 7.04 2.10 14.83
CA GLY A 275 6.89 1.46 16.14
C GLY A 275 8.20 0.88 16.69
N ASP A 276 8.16 0.51 17.97
CA ASP A 276 9.36 0.26 18.77
C ASP A 276 10.21 -0.91 18.25
N ARG A 277 9.57 -2.04 17.90
CA ARG A 277 10.28 -3.24 17.45
C ARG A 277 11.14 -2.95 16.20
N LEU A 278 10.53 -2.30 15.21
CA LEU A 278 11.18 -2.02 13.94
C LEU A 278 12.17 -0.87 14.07
N GLY A 279 11.85 0.16 14.86
CA GLY A 279 12.79 1.22 15.22
C GLY A 279 14.06 0.68 15.89
N HIS A 280 13.92 -0.27 16.82
CA HIS A 280 15.04 -0.92 17.48
C HIS A 280 15.91 -1.74 16.52
N ALA A 281 15.28 -2.53 15.64
CA ALA A 281 16.00 -3.30 14.61
C ALA A 281 16.81 -2.38 13.67
N PHE A 282 16.32 -1.17 13.41
CA PHE A 282 17.02 -0.18 12.60
C PHE A 282 18.01 0.70 13.35
N SER A 283 18.15 0.55 14.67
CA SER A 283 18.96 1.45 15.51
C SER A 283 18.50 2.91 15.45
N LEU A 284 17.21 3.15 15.22
CA LEU A 284 16.63 4.49 15.19
C LEU A 284 16.34 5.00 16.60
N PRO A 285 16.37 6.33 16.81
CA PRO A 285 16.02 6.90 18.10
C PRO A 285 14.54 6.69 18.41
N GLU A 286 14.22 6.51 19.69
CA GLU A 286 12.84 6.48 20.15
C GLU A 286 12.22 7.88 20.04
N PRO A 287 11.00 8.01 19.46
CA PRO A 287 10.31 9.28 19.43
C PRO A 287 9.90 9.70 20.85
N SER A 288 10.10 10.98 21.18
CA SER A 288 9.69 11.49 22.50
C SER A 288 8.17 11.31 22.72
N ILE A 289 7.75 11.16 23.97
CA ILE A 289 6.33 11.03 24.35
C ILE A 289 5.48 12.16 23.75
N PHE A 290 6.01 13.38 23.71
CA PHE A 290 5.33 14.53 23.10
C PHE A 290 5.04 14.30 21.61
N TYR A 291 6.05 13.93 20.82
CA TYR A 291 5.86 13.66 19.38
C TYR A 291 4.96 12.46 19.14
N THR A 292 5.08 11.42 19.94
CA THR A 292 4.19 10.26 19.89
C THR A 292 2.75 10.65 20.13
N ALA A 293 2.47 11.44 21.17
CA ALA A 293 1.12 11.94 21.45
C ALA A 293 0.60 12.87 20.35
N LEU A 294 1.46 13.75 19.82
CA LEU A 294 1.12 14.67 18.74
C LEU A 294 0.75 13.92 17.45
N VAL A 295 1.57 12.97 17.01
CA VAL A 295 1.32 12.18 15.79
C VAL A 295 0.03 11.39 15.92
N HIS A 296 -0.17 10.67 17.04
CA HIS A 296 -1.42 9.94 17.27
C HIS A 296 -2.65 10.86 17.33
N SER A 297 -2.51 12.05 17.92
CA SER A 297 -3.58 13.06 17.95
C SER A 297 -3.93 13.55 16.54
N LEU A 298 -2.93 13.86 15.72
CA LEU A 298 -3.14 14.27 14.32
C LEU A 298 -3.80 13.16 13.50
N LEU A 299 -3.37 11.91 13.67
CA LEU A 299 -3.98 10.75 13.02
C LEU A 299 -5.41 10.50 13.50
N PHE A 300 -5.70 10.71 14.78
CA PHE A 300 -7.05 10.62 15.33
C PHE A 300 -7.96 11.73 14.80
N ILE A 301 -7.48 12.97 14.74
CA ILE A 301 -8.21 14.09 14.13
C ILE A 301 -8.49 13.76 12.67
N ARG A 302 -7.47 13.35 11.91
CA ARG A 302 -7.62 12.94 10.51
C ARG A 302 -8.70 11.87 10.36
N LYS A 303 -8.64 10.77 11.11
CA LYS A 303 -9.61 9.68 10.99
C LYS A 303 -11.04 10.16 11.28
N SER A 304 -11.20 11.09 12.23
CA SER A 304 -12.48 11.68 12.59
C SER A 304 -13.01 12.61 11.50
N VAL A 305 -12.14 13.45 10.92
CA VAL A 305 -12.46 14.30 9.76
C VAL A 305 -12.88 13.45 8.56
N VAL A 306 -12.11 12.41 8.25
CA VAL A 306 -12.45 11.48 7.16
C VAL A 306 -13.80 10.85 7.44
N ARG A 307 -14.06 10.35 8.64
CA ARG A 307 -15.32 9.66 8.99
C ARG A 307 -16.56 10.57 8.91
N TYR A 308 -16.48 11.76 9.50
CA TYR A 308 -17.66 12.57 9.81
C TYR A 308 -17.80 13.83 8.97
N ILE A 309 -16.74 14.27 8.29
CA ILE A 309 -16.75 15.54 7.54
C ILE A 309 -16.58 15.30 6.04
N MET A 310 -15.71 14.37 5.64
CA MET A 310 -15.49 14.12 4.21
C MET A 310 -16.55 13.19 3.64
N LEU A 311 -17.17 13.59 2.52
CA LEU A 311 -17.98 12.68 1.70
C LEU A 311 -17.12 11.54 1.13
N PRO A 312 -17.71 10.35 0.85
CA PRO A 312 -16.99 9.27 0.19
C PRO A 312 -16.54 9.68 -1.21
N ARG A 313 -15.38 9.19 -1.65
CA ARG A 313 -14.86 9.47 -2.99
C ARG A 313 -15.81 8.98 -4.08
N LEU A 314 -16.06 9.84 -5.07
CA LEU A 314 -16.82 9.51 -6.26
C LEU A 314 -15.94 8.92 -7.37
N PHE A 315 -14.66 9.26 -7.38
CA PHE A 315 -13.67 8.84 -8.38
C PHE A 315 -12.53 8.08 -7.71
N THR A 316 -11.96 7.12 -8.44
CA THR A 316 -10.82 6.32 -7.98
C THR A 316 -9.54 7.16 -7.97
N VAL A 317 -8.69 6.91 -6.99
CA VAL A 317 -7.29 7.33 -7.03
C VAL A 317 -6.51 6.23 -7.74
N GLU A 318 -5.89 6.56 -8.86
CA GLU A 318 -5.09 5.64 -9.68
C GLU A 318 -3.62 6.06 -9.60
N TYR A 319 -2.73 5.15 -9.20
CA TYR A 319 -1.29 5.41 -9.14
C TYR A 319 -0.56 5.05 -10.45
N LEU A 320 -1.19 4.23 -11.30
CA LEU A 320 -0.72 3.88 -12.63
C LEU A 320 -1.78 4.25 -13.67
N SER A 321 -1.33 4.76 -14.83
CA SER A 321 -2.20 4.97 -15.99
C SER A 321 -2.76 3.64 -16.49
N ASP A 322 -3.85 3.71 -17.25
CA ASP A 322 -4.18 2.60 -18.13
C ASP A 322 -3.09 2.45 -19.21
N PRO A 323 -2.92 1.24 -19.75
CA PRO A 323 -1.95 0.99 -20.81
C PRO A 323 -2.26 1.83 -22.05
N ASP A 324 -1.24 2.47 -22.61
CA ASP A 324 -1.36 3.18 -23.87
C ASP A 324 -1.69 2.19 -25.02
N LEU A 325 -2.70 2.52 -25.83
CA LEU A 325 -3.24 1.60 -26.85
C LEU A 325 -2.24 1.26 -27.96
N GLN A 326 -1.26 2.12 -28.23
CA GLN A 326 -0.30 1.93 -29.32
C GLN A 326 0.99 1.29 -28.81
N SER A 327 1.51 1.80 -27.69
CA SER A 327 2.81 1.42 -27.15
C SER A 327 2.74 0.35 -26.07
N GLY A 328 1.57 0.14 -25.46
CA GLY A 328 1.40 -0.72 -24.27
C GLY A 328 2.08 -0.17 -23.01
N ARG A 329 2.61 1.06 -23.06
CA ARG A 329 3.35 1.67 -21.96
C ARG A 329 2.40 2.20 -20.89
N LEU A 330 2.86 2.09 -19.64
CA LEU A 330 2.18 2.62 -18.46
C LEU A 330 2.94 3.81 -17.91
N HIS A 331 2.23 4.75 -17.30
CA HIS A 331 2.82 5.91 -16.64
C HIS A 331 2.52 5.89 -15.15
N ASN A 332 3.49 6.33 -14.35
CA ASN A 332 3.23 6.68 -12.96
C ASN A 332 2.42 7.98 -12.93
N GLN A 333 1.33 7.97 -12.16
CA GLN A 333 0.49 9.15 -11.93
C GLN A 333 1.01 9.99 -10.75
N HIS A 334 1.74 9.32 -9.85
CA HIS A 334 2.38 9.92 -8.68
C HIS A 334 3.78 9.31 -8.54
N TYR A 335 4.73 10.12 -8.08
CA TYR A 335 6.10 9.70 -7.79
C TYR A 335 6.51 10.26 -6.42
N LEU A 336 7.47 9.62 -5.77
CA LEU A 336 7.91 10.03 -4.44
C LEU A 336 8.93 11.17 -4.50
N LYS A 337 10.01 11.03 -5.26
CA LYS A 337 11.13 12.02 -5.30
C LYS A 337 11.50 12.42 -6.72
N GLU A 338 11.72 11.43 -7.57
CA GLU A 338 12.13 11.62 -8.95
C GLU A 338 11.02 11.14 -9.90
N PRO A 339 10.70 11.88 -10.96
CA PRO A 339 9.56 11.63 -11.84
C PRO A 339 9.81 10.51 -12.86
N TRP A 340 10.30 9.36 -12.40
CA TRP A 340 10.44 8.17 -13.24
C TRP A 340 9.08 7.77 -13.80
N TYR A 341 9.07 7.43 -15.09
CA TYR A 341 7.89 6.95 -15.81
C TYR A 341 6.69 7.92 -15.84
N THR A 342 6.92 9.20 -15.52
CA THR A 342 5.85 10.17 -15.35
C THR A 342 5.71 11.02 -16.61
N ARG A 343 4.47 11.14 -17.12
CA ARG A 343 4.19 11.86 -18.36
C ARG A 343 4.51 13.34 -18.27
N VAL A 344 5.19 13.86 -19.28
CA VAL A 344 5.36 15.32 -19.47
C VAL A 344 4.12 15.92 -20.12
N SER A 345 3.55 16.92 -19.47
CA SER A 345 2.41 17.71 -19.93
C SER A 345 2.52 19.15 -19.43
N LEU A 346 1.67 20.05 -19.93
CA LEU A 346 1.59 21.41 -19.40
C LEU A 346 1.24 21.41 -17.90
N TRP A 347 0.30 20.55 -17.48
CA TRP A 347 -0.10 20.46 -16.07
C TRP A 347 1.01 19.90 -15.18
N THR A 348 1.70 18.83 -15.61
CA THR A 348 2.77 18.23 -14.81
C THR A 348 4.04 19.08 -14.74
N ARG A 349 4.19 20.10 -15.60
CA ARG A 349 5.29 21.07 -15.53
C ARG A 349 4.95 22.41 -14.90
N TRP A 350 3.69 22.83 -14.97
CA TRP A 350 3.28 24.20 -14.57
C TRP A 350 2.09 24.24 -13.61
N GLY A 351 1.54 23.09 -13.23
CA GLY A 351 0.49 23.00 -12.22
C GLY A 351 0.99 23.36 -10.81
N PRO A 352 0.07 23.53 -9.84
CA PRO A 352 0.42 23.95 -8.48
C PRO A 352 1.44 23.05 -7.79
N GLU A 353 1.29 21.74 -7.94
CA GLU A 353 2.23 20.75 -7.39
C GLU A 353 3.63 20.91 -8.01
N ALA A 354 3.73 21.06 -9.32
CA ALA A 354 5.00 21.25 -10.02
C ALA A 354 5.70 22.56 -9.59
N LEU A 355 4.92 23.63 -9.37
CA LEU A 355 5.45 24.90 -8.85
C LEU A 355 6.01 24.73 -7.44
N LEU A 356 5.31 24.00 -6.57
CA LEU A 356 5.76 23.72 -5.20
C LEU A 356 7.03 22.84 -5.17
N VAL A 357 7.06 21.78 -5.97
CA VAL A 357 8.22 20.88 -6.10
C VAL A 357 9.43 21.68 -6.58
N ARG A 358 9.27 22.53 -7.61
CA ARG A 358 10.35 23.38 -8.11
C ARG A 358 10.83 24.39 -7.05
N ALA A 359 9.91 25.04 -6.35
CA ALA A 359 10.24 26.00 -5.29
C ALA A 359 11.02 25.38 -4.13
N THR A 360 10.92 24.07 -3.95
CA THR A 360 11.56 23.31 -2.86
C THR A 360 12.79 22.52 -3.33
N GLY A 361 13.20 22.71 -4.59
CA GLY A 361 14.40 22.10 -5.18
C GLY A 361 14.21 20.66 -5.66
N GLY A 362 12.97 20.18 -5.75
CA GLY A 362 12.66 18.86 -6.31
C GLY A 362 12.65 18.84 -7.84
N GLN A 363 12.65 17.64 -8.42
CA GLN A 363 12.56 17.43 -9.86
C GLN A 363 11.11 17.25 -10.30
N ILE A 364 10.75 17.85 -11.43
CA ILE A 364 9.43 17.67 -12.05
C ILE A 364 9.54 16.90 -13.38
N PRO A 365 8.43 16.31 -13.87
CA PRO A 365 8.46 15.56 -15.12
C PRO A 365 9.14 16.29 -16.28
N GLY A 366 10.12 15.61 -16.88
CA GLY A 366 10.95 16.10 -17.98
C GLY A 366 12.32 16.63 -17.57
N ASP A 367 12.57 16.97 -16.30
CA ASP A 367 13.86 17.51 -15.87
C ASP A 367 14.99 16.47 -15.94
N GLY A 368 14.70 15.19 -15.67
CA GLY A 368 15.64 14.07 -15.82
C GLY A 368 15.81 13.57 -17.27
N GLY A 369 15.23 14.26 -18.26
CA GLY A 369 15.33 13.91 -19.67
C GLY A 369 14.76 12.54 -20.03
N LYS A 370 15.25 11.96 -21.14
CA LYS A 370 14.79 10.66 -21.67
C LYS A 370 15.13 9.48 -20.76
N GLU A 371 16.14 9.62 -19.90
CA GLU A 371 16.59 8.54 -19.02
C GLU A 371 15.48 8.11 -18.05
N MET A 372 14.66 9.05 -17.59
CA MET A 372 13.54 8.79 -16.68
C MET A 372 12.30 8.20 -17.38
N LEU A 373 12.36 7.97 -18.70
CA LEU A 373 11.29 7.37 -19.50
C LEU A 373 9.94 8.11 -19.36
N PRO A 374 9.86 9.41 -19.68
CA PRO A 374 8.61 10.18 -19.62
C PRO A 374 7.49 9.66 -20.54
N GLU A 375 7.82 8.82 -21.53
CA GLU A 375 6.90 8.07 -22.38
C GLU A 375 6.25 6.86 -21.68
N GLY A 376 6.60 6.62 -20.41
CA GLY A 376 6.14 5.49 -19.62
C GLY A 376 7.02 4.25 -19.75
N PHE A 377 6.66 3.19 -19.04
CA PHE A 377 7.42 1.93 -18.99
C PHE A 377 6.65 0.77 -19.64
N LEU A 378 7.41 -0.17 -20.20
CA LEU A 378 7.02 -1.56 -20.30
C LEU A 378 7.53 -2.31 -19.06
N PHE A 379 6.92 -3.43 -18.68
CA PHE A 379 7.40 -4.20 -17.53
C PHE A 379 8.86 -4.64 -17.65
N THR A 380 9.37 -4.85 -18.87
CA THR A 380 10.78 -5.13 -19.13
C THR A 380 11.72 -3.98 -18.76
N ASP A 381 11.22 -2.75 -18.65
CA ASP A 381 11.99 -1.57 -18.26
C ASP A 381 12.18 -1.47 -16.74
N LEU A 382 11.41 -2.23 -15.96
CA LEU A 382 11.47 -2.22 -14.49
C LEU A 382 12.68 -3.01 -13.98
N GLY A 383 13.33 -2.48 -12.95
CA GLY A 383 14.49 -3.10 -12.28
C GLY A 383 15.78 -2.30 -12.46
N PRO A 384 16.91 -2.80 -11.92
CA PRO A 384 18.17 -2.07 -11.89
C PRO A 384 18.65 -1.78 -13.32
N ARG A 385 19.36 -0.67 -13.51
CA ARG A 385 19.78 -0.17 -14.84
C ARG A 385 20.38 -1.26 -15.77
N PRO A 386 21.28 -2.15 -15.29
CA PRO A 386 21.85 -3.20 -16.14
C PRO A 386 20.85 -4.24 -16.66
N LYS A 387 19.62 -4.28 -16.12
CA LYS A 387 18.54 -5.22 -16.44
C LYS A 387 17.37 -4.57 -17.18
N MET A 388 17.34 -3.25 -17.32
CA MET A 388 16.30 -2.56 -18.09
C MET A 388 16.31 -3.04 -19.55
N GLY A 389 15.13 -3.39 -20.07
CA GLY A 389 14.95 -3.93 -21.42
C GLY A 389 15.52 -5.33 -21.64
N LYS A 390 16.07 -5.99 -20.61
CA LYS A 390 16.69 -7.34 -20.73
C LYS A 390 15.79 -8.43 -20.19
N GLY A 391 16.05 -9.67 -20.62
CA GLY A 391 15.35 -10.85 -20.14
C GLY A 391 13.94 -10.97 -20.68
N ILE A 392 13.71 -10.49 -21.91
CA ILE A 392 12.39 -10.51 -22.56
C ILE A 392 11.89 -11.95 -22.68
N GLU A 393 12.70 -12.85 -23.25
CA GLU A 393 12.34 -14.27 -23.41
C GLU A 393 12.08 -14.97 -22.07
N ASP A 394 12.94 -14.75 -21.07
CA ASP A 394 12.75 -15.33 -19.73
C ASP A 394 11.50 -14.78 -19.05
N THR A 395 11.20 -13.49 -19.23
CA THR A 395 9.97 -12.86 -18.71
C THR A 395 8.74 -13.47 -19.41
N GLN A 396 8.80 -13.71 -20.72
CA GLN A 396 7.72 -14.37 -21.46
C GLN A 396 7.51 -15.82 -20.99
N ARG A 397 8.59 -16.57 -20.70
CA ARG A 397 8.48 -17.92 -20.11
C ARG A 397 7.78 -17.86 -18.75
N TRP A 398 8.18 -16.92 -17.89
CA TRP A 398 7.50 -16.70 -16.62
C TRP A 398 6.03 -16.31 -16.80
N GLU A 399 5.69 -15.50 -17.80
CA GLU A 399 4.31 -15.12 -18.09
C GLU A 399 3.44 -16.35 -18.42
N GLN A 400 3.97 -17.34 -19.15
CA GLN A 400 3.26 -18.60 -19.42
C GLN A 400 3.05 -19.44 -18.15
N VAL A 401 4.05 -19.49 -17.27
CA VAL A 401 3.91 -20.15 -15.96
C VAL A 401 2.82 -19.47 -15.14
N VAL A 402 2.92 -18.15 -15.00
CA VAL A 402 1.98 -17.32 -14.22
C VAL A 402 0.55 -17.49 -14.72
N LYS A 403 0.31 -17.46 -16.04
CA LYS A 403 -1.01 -17.63 -16.66
C LYS A 403 -1.66 -18.98 -16.37
N THR A 404 -0.86 -20.03 -16.17
CA THR A 404 -1.37 -21.41 -16.00
C THR A 404 -1.35 -21.87 -14.55
N THR A 405 -0.72 -21.12 -13.64
CA THR A 405 -0.54 -21.54 -12.24
C THR A 405 -1.86 -21.52 -11.45
N VAL A 406 -2.66 -20.45 -11.55
CA VAL A 406 -3.92 -20.32 -10.81
C VAL A 406 -5.01 -19.69 -11.68
N SER A 407 -6.22 -20.26 -11.63
CA SER A 407 -7.37 -19.70 -12.33
C SER A 407 -7.86 -18.39 -11.70
N PRO A 408 -8.08 -17.31 -12.48
CA PRO A 408 -8.70 -16.07 -12.04
C PRO A 408 -10.06 -16.23 -11.35
N SER A 409 -10.89 -17.14 -11.84
CA SER A 409 -12.26 -17.34 -11.36
C SER A 409 -12.36 -18.36 -10.22
N ALA A 410 -11.26 -19.02 -9.85
CA ALA A 410 -11.26 -19.99 -8.77
C ALA A 410 -11.18 -19.30 -7.40
N CYS A 411 -11.76 -19.96 -6.39
CA CYS A 411 -11.40 -19.72 -5.00
C CYS A 411 -10.13 -20.51 -4.68
N PRO A 412 -9.04 -19.88 -4.19
CA PRO A 412 -7.81 -20.58 -3.87
C PRO A 412 -7.92 -21.44 -2.58
N PHE A 413 -9.06 -21.37 -1.88
CA PHE A 413 -9.39 -22.12 -0.67
C PHE A 413 -10.52 -23.12 -0.87
N GLY A 414 -11.11 -23.17 -2.06
CA GLY A 414 -12.13 -24.17 -2.38
C GLY A 414 -11.52 -25.57 -2.27
N MET A 415 -12.24 -26.52 -1.67
CA MET A 415 -11.78 -27.90 -1.58
C MET A 415 -11.49 -28.42 -3.00
N LYS A 416 -10.27 -28.93 -3.20
CA LYS A 416 -9.86 -29.62 -4.42
C LYS A 416 -10.42 -31.03 -4.48
#